data_AF-A0A232LMD7-F1
#
_entry.id   AF-A0A232LMD7-F1
#
_cell.length_a   1.000
_cell.length_b   1.000
_cell.length_c   1.000
_cell.angle_alpha   90.00
_cell.angle_beta   90.00
_cell.angle_gamma   90.00
#
_symmetry.space_group_name_H-M   'P 1'
#
loop_
_entity.id
_entity.type
_entity.pdbx_description
1 polymer ?
#
loop_
_entity_poly.entity_id
_entity_poly.type
_entity_poly.pdbx_seq_one_letter_code
_entity_poly.pdbx_strand_id
1 'polypeptide(L)'
;MAETVNESLTSVFDDPERQSLMAKLKYRFKGSLRTISPTIWACLWISSIEKLRSIVTTASQEDGIEDLLLRFGGVVASRLVQNWTQRTRRTSNSGNHSGSASGLHTPTSVRSTDGRSADERSKAVRRDEGRCLVTKAGAYNQVAHIYPYCLGARFTGVSRDMFWSSLSLFWTKDQIKSWKDVILGEKGTGNCVNLVTLSATAHVYWGKALFALKPISLSEDKRTLEVGFYWLRQFSHASWVDPLFRAEHFFPRSCVGNDLRLFDCKTGREICSGDTIVLK
;
A
#
# COMPACT_ATOMS: atom_id res chain seq x y z
N MET A 1 14.99 27.66 -8.60
CA MET A 1 15.28 27.33 -7.19
C MET A 1 13.96 27.21 -6.45
N ALA A 2 13.50 25.97 -6.27
CA ALA A 2 12.43 25.60 -5.34
C ALA A 2 12.50 24.07 -5.17
N GLU A 3 13.63 23.59 -4.64
CA GLU A 3 13.73 22.26 -4.07
C GLU A 3 13.41 22.40 -2.58
N THR A 4 12.12 22.37 -2.27
CA THR A 4 11.67 21.98 -0.93
C THR A 4 11.01 20.62 -1.09
N VAL A 5 11.85 19.61 -1.34
CA VAL A 5 11.44 18.22 -1.21
C VAL A 5 11.17 18.00 0.28
N ASN A 6 9.89 17.88 0.60
CA ASN A 6 9.34 17.64 1.93
C ASN A 6 10.08 16.48 2.64
N GLU A 7 10.88 16.81 3.66
CA GLU A 7 11.87 16.01 4.42
C GLU A 7 11.37 14.69 5.05
N SER A 8 10.12 14.33 4.86
CA SER A 8 9.45 13.39 5.76
C SER A 8 9.24 11.98 5.14
N LEU A 9 9.42 11.76 3.82
CA LEU A 9 9.38 10.40 3.21
C LEU A 9 10.78 9.78 3.18
N THR A 10 11.77 10.66 3.06
CA THR A 10 13.20 10.50 3.32
C THR A 10 13.48 10.00 4.74
N SER A 11 12.71 10.40 5.74
CA SER A 11 13.01 10.13 7.16
C SER A 11 13.27 8.65 7.53
N VAL A 12 12.53 7.69 6.97
CA VAL A 12 12.75 6.27 7.29
C VAL A 12 14.01 5.72 6.61
N PHE A 13 14.27 6.13 5.37
CA PHE A 13 15.46 5.72 4.61
C PHE A 13 16.72 6.46 5.07
N ASP A 14 16.55 7.65 5.64
CA ASP A 14 17.59 8.51 6.17
C ASP A 14 17.87 8.30 7.66
N ASP A 15 17.07 7.46 8.33
CA ASP A 15 17.29 7.05 9.71
C ASP A 15 18.68 6.39 9.88
N PRO A 16 19.62 7.01 10.61
CA PRO A 16 21.01 6.52 10.68
C PRO A 16 21.12 5.12 11.28
N GLU A 17 20.26 4.80 12.24
CA GLU A 17 20.25 3.48 12.85
C GLU A 17 19.82 2.41 11.85
N ARG A 18 18.72 2.63 11.14
CA ARG A 18 18.25 1.73 10.10
C ARG A 18 19.32 1.50 9.04
N GLN A 19 19.99 2.56 8.58
CA GLN A 19 21.08 2.45 7.62
C GLN A 19 22.21 1.55 8.15
N SER A 20 22.61 1.75 9.41
CA SER A 20 23.63 0.92 10.07
C SER A 20 23.20 -0.55 10.15
N LEU A 21 21.95 -0.83 10.54
CA LEU A 21 21.42 -2.18 10.63
C LEU A 21 21.32 -2.86 9.25
N MET A 22 20.85 -2.14 8.23
CA MET A 22 20.80 -2.64 6.85
C MET A 22 22.19 -2.94 6.29
N ALA A 23 23.19 -2.10 6.60
CA ALA A 23 24.57 -2.33 6.20
C ALA A 23 25.15 -3.59 6.87
N LYS A 24 24.86 -3.79 8.16
CA LYS A 24 25.22 -5.02 8.89
C LYS A 24 24.59 -6.25 8.24
N LEU A 25 23.29 -6.20 7.91
CA LEU A 25 22.63 -7.31 7.22
C LEU A 25 23.28 -7.61 5.87
N LYS A 26 23.51 -6.59 5.03
CA LYS A 26 24.19 -6.78 3.74
C LYS A 26 25.57 -7.42 3.91
N TYR A 27 26.34 -6.99 4.90
CA TYR A 27 27.65 -7.56 5.19
C TYR A 27 27.55 -9.06 5.52
N ARG A 28 26.60 -9.44 6.38
CA ARG A 28 26.34 -10.85 6.73
C ARG A 28 25.86 -11.67 5.53
N PHE A 29 25.08 -11.05 4.64
CA PHE A 29 24.53 -11.67 3.45
C PHE A 29 25.54 -11.89 2.30
N LYS A 30 26.77 -11.37 2.38
CA LYS A 30 27.77 -11.39 1.28
C LYS A 30 28.01 -12.78 0.65
N GLY A 31 27.78 -13.87 1.38
CA GLY A 31 27.76 -15.24 0.87
C GLY A 31 26.41 -15.62 0.25
N SER A 32 25.41 -15.84 1.10
CA SER A 32 24.16 -16.54 0.74
C SER A 32 23.03 -15.65 0.20
N LEU A 33 23.09 -14.33 0.39
CA LEU A 33 21.99 -13.38 0.13
C LEU A 33 22.46 -12.07 -0.51
N ARG A 34 23.36 -12.15 -1.49
CA ARG A 34 23.91 -10.95 -2.19
C ARG A 34 22.81 -10.01 -2.71
N THR A 35 21.67 -10.57 -3.09
CA THR A 35 20.46 -9.85 -3.47
C THR A 35 19.25 -10.49 -2.81
N ILE A 36 18.22 -9.69 -2.53
CA ILE A 36 16.96 -10.12 -1.91
C ILE A 36 15.77 -9.75 -2.80
N SER A 37 14.61 -10.37 -2.58
CA SER A 37 13.42 -9.98 -3.36
C SER A 37 12.98 -8.55 -3.02
N PRO A 38 12.35 -7.82 -3.96
CA PRO A 38 11.86 -6.46 -3.69
C PRO A 38 10.89 -6.38 -2.50
N THR A 39 10.07 -7.43 -2.27
CA THR A 39 9.16 -7.50 -1.13
C THR A 39 9.95 -7.55 0.18
N ILE A 40 10.97 -8.40 0.28
CA ILE A 40 11.80 -8.49 1.49
C ILE A 40 12.55 -7.19 1.71
N TRP A 41 13.14 -6.62 0.65
CA TRP A 41 13.82 -5.33 0.72
C TRP A 41 12.90 -4.24 1.26
N ALA A 42 11.70 -4.10 0.68
CA ALA A 42 10.74 -3.09 1.12
C ALA A 42 10.40 -3.32 2.59
N CYS A 43 10.00 -4.54 2.97
CA CYS A 43 9.66 -4.89 4.33
C CYS A 43 10.78 -4.61 5.34
N LEU A 44 12.06 -4.88 5.02
CA LEU A 44 13.20 -4.56 5.89
C LEU A 44 13.37 -3.04 6.08
N TRP A 45 13.21 -2.26 5.01
CA TRP A 45 13.34 -0.82 5.08
C TRP A 45 12.19 -0.15 5.83
N ILE A 46 10.97 -0.67 5.78
CA ILE A 46 9.81 -0.10 6.46
C ILE A 46 9.39 -0.86 7.73
N SER A 47 10.19 -1.83 8.17
CA SER A 47 9.96 -2.61 9.40
C SER A 47 10.04 -1.71 10.62
N SER A 48 9.47 -2.18 11.74
CA SER A 48 9.79 -1.60 13.05
C SER A 48 11.28 -1.72 13.32
N ILE A 49 11.88 -0.72 13.96
CA ILE A 49 13.32 -0.70 14.18
C ILE A 49 13.75 -1.85 15.11
N GLU A 50 12.91 -2.21 16.09
CA GLU A 50 13.12 -3.31 17.02
C GLU A 50 13.15 -4.66 16.30
N LYS A 51 12.29 -4.83 15.29
CA LYS A 51 12.27 -6.03 14.46
C LYS A 51 13.50 -6.11 13.56
N LEU A 52 13.93 -4.98 13.00
CA LEU A 52 15.16 -4.94 12.22
C LEU A 52 16.38 -5.31 13.06
N ARG A 53 16.49 -4.77 14.29
CA ARG A 53 17.52 -5.18 15.26
C ARG A 53 17.47 -6.68 15.52
N SER A 54 16.28 -7.24 15.78
CA SER A 54 16.11 -8.68 16.01
C SER A 54 16.57 -9.50 14.80
N ILE A 55 16.27 -9.09 13.57
CA ILE A 55 16.71 -9.77 12.35
C ILE A 55 18.24 -9.74 12.23
N VAL A 56 18.89 -8.61 12.54
CA VAL A 56 20.36 -8.49 12.56
C VAL A 56 20.99 -9.39 13.63
N THR A 57 20.37 -9.47 14.80
CA THR A 57 20.81 -10.36 15.89
C THR A 57 20.70 -11.82 15.47
N THR A 58 19.58 -12.22 14.85
CA THR A 58 19.43 -13.57 14.28
C THR A 58 20.49 -13.84 13.24
N ALA A 59 20.72 -12.94 12.28
CA ALA A 59 21.76 -13.08 11.25
C ALA A 59 23.21 -13.18 11.80
N SER A 60 23.41 -12.89 13.09
CA SER A 60 24.71 -12.98 13.75
C SER A 60 24.92 -14.30 14.51
N GLN A 61 23.91 -15.17 14.58
CA GLN A 61 24.01 -16.52 15.15
C GLN A 61 24.62 -17.51 14.14
N GLU A 62 25.08 -18.66 14.64
CA GLU A 62 25.76 -19.70 13.85
C GLU A 62 24.95 -20.17 12.62
N ASP A 63 23.66 -20.50 12.81
CA ASP A 63 22.71 -20.87 11.74
C ASP A 63 21.72 -19.74 11.37
N GLY A 64 22.09 -18.51 11.72
CA GLY A 64 21.20 -17.35 11.63
C GLY A 64 20.74 -17.03 10.21
N ILE A 65 21.60 -17.29 9.22
CA ILE A 65 21.35 -16.97 7.83
C ILE A 65 20.42 -18.00 7.20
N GLU A 66 20.59 -19.29 7.51
CA GLU A 66 19.70 -20.37 7.08
C GLU A 66 18.28 -20.18 7.64
N ASP A 67 18.14 -19.82 8.93
CA ASP A 67 16.84 -19.52 9.54
C ASP A 67 16.15 -18.33 8.84
N LEU A 68 16.89 -17.26 8.56
CA LEU A 68 16.33 -16.11 7.84
C LEU A 68 15.95 -16.43 6.40
N LEU A 69 16.73 -17.27 5.70
CA LEU A 69 16.41 -17.73 4.36
C LEU A 69 15.08 -18.48 4.33
N LEU A 70 14.86 -19.39 5.28
CA LEU A 70 13.61 -20.15 5.39
C LEU A 70 12.42 -19.20 5.63
N ARG A 71 12.58 -18.24 6.55
CA ARG A 71 11.53 -17.26 6.88
C ARG A 71 11.22 -16.33 5.71
N PHE A 72 12.24 -15.83 5.02
CA PHE A 72 12.08 -15.00 3.82
C PHE A 72 11.44 -15.78 2.67
N GLY A 73 11.75 -17.07 2.52
CA GLY A 73 11.05 -17.97 1.60
C GLY A 73 9.55 -18.00 1.87
N GLY A 74 9.14 -18.10 3.13
CA GLY A 74 7.73 -18.00 3.55
C GLY A 74 7.07 -16.67 3.15
N VAL A 75 7.77 -15.55 3.27
CA VAL A 75 7.27 -14.23 2.86
C VAL A 75 7.08 -14.12 1.35
N VAL A 76 8.02 -14.66 0.56
CA VAL A 76 7.88 -14.69 -0.90
C VAL A 76 6.70 -15.59 -1.29
N ALA A 77 6.56 -16.75 -0.65
CA ALA A 77 5.47 -17.69 -0.89
C ALA A 77 4.09 -17.14 -0.50
N SER A 78 4.01 -16.24 0.49
CA SER A 78 2.73 -15.62 0.88
C SER A 78 2.20 -14.61 -0.14
N ARG A 79 3.01 -14.23 -1.15
CA ARG A 79 2.64 -13.30 -2.24
C ARG A 79 2.07 -11.99 -1.71
N LEU A 80 2.66 -11.47 -0.64
CA LEU A 80 2.18 -10.32 0.14
C LEU A 80 1.77 -9.13 -0.73
N VAL A 81 2.65 -8.68 -1.62
CA VAL A 81 2.41 -7.52 -2.50
C VAL A 81 1.38 -7.83 -3.58
N GLN A 82 1.37 -9.04 -4.14
CA GLN A 82 0.41 -9.44 -5.18
C GLN A 82 -1.01 -9.55 -4.63
N ASN A 83 -1.15 -10.10 -3.43
CA ASN A 83 -2.40 -10.14 -2.68
C ASN A 83 -2.91 -8.72 -2.38
N TRP A 84 -2.03 -7.85 -1.89
CA TRP A 84 -2.37 -6.45 -1.62
C TRP A 84 -2.81 -5.69 -2.88
N THR A 85 -2.03 -5.78 -3.94
CA THR A 85 -2.30 -5.06 -5.20
C THR A 85 -3.44 -5.69 -6.01
N GLN A 86 -4.03 -6.79 -5.52
CA GLN A 86 -5.08 -7.55 -6.22
C GLN A 86 -4.63 -8.00 -7.63
N ARG A 87 -3.30 -8.15 -7.83
CA ARG A 87 -2.67 -8.58 -9.08
C ARG A 87 -2.44 -10.09 -9.13
N THR A 88 -3.11 -10.86 -8.27
CA THR A 88 -3.12 -12.31 -8.41
C THR A 88 -3.75 -12.64 -9.76
N ARG A 89 -2.92 -13.09 -10.71
CA ARG A 89 -3.40 -13.73 -11.94
C ARG A 89 -4.43 -14.76 -11.50
N ARG A 90 -5.70 -14.54 -11.85
CA ARG A 90 -6.66 -15.64 -11.94
C ARG A 90 -6.04 -16.57 -12.96
N THR A 91 -5.40 -17.64 -12.51
CA THR A 91 -5.16 -18.82 -13.34
C THR A 91 -6.55 -19.34 -13.67
N SER A 92 -7.12 -18.75 -14.72
CA SER A 92 -8.29 -19.27 -15.40
C SER A 92 -7.77 -20.48 -16.16
N ASN A 93 -7.95 -21.66 -15.57
CA ASN A 93 -8.03 -22.84 -16.41
C ASN A 93 -9.32 -22.72 -17.21
N SER A 94 -9.13 -22.69 -18.52
CA SER A 94 -10.03 -22.59 -19.66
C SER A 94 -11.53 -22.86 -19.46
N GLY A 95 -12.29 -21.95 -20.07
CA GLY A 95 -13.61 -22.20 -20.65
C GLY A 95 -13.96 -21.01 -21.55
N ASN A 96 -13.86 -21.21 -22.87
CA ASN A 96 -14.17 -20.24 -23.93
C ASN A 96 -15.47 -19.45 -23.68
N HIS A 97 -15.50 -18.16 -24.01
CA HIS A 97 -16.35 -17.65 -25.09
C HIS A 97 -15.99 -16.21 -25.47
N SER A 98 -16.01 -16.00 -26.79
CA SER A 98 -15.73 -14.84 -27.62
C SER A 98 -16.39 -13.52 -27.20
N GLY A 99 -15.68 -12.41 -27.41
CA GLY A 99 -16.16 -11.25 -28.19
C GLY A 99 -17.24 -10.31 -27.63
N SER A 100 -16.92 -9.01 -27.73
CA SER A 100 -17.80 -7.83 -27.85
C SER A 100 -18.31 -7.11 -26.58
N ALA A 101 -17.81 -5.87 -26.48
CA ALA A 101 -18.53 -4.60 -26.32
C ALA A 101 -19.62 -4.43 -25.24
N SER A 102 -19.41 -3.37 -24.45
CA SER A 102 -20.42 -2.41 -23.95
C SER A 102 -21.76 -2.98 -23.49
N GLY A 103 -21.93 -3.14 -22.18
CA GLY A 103 -23.22 -3.41 -21.57
C GLY A 103 -23.30 -2.83 -20.16
N LEU A 104 -24.03 -1.72 -20.02
CA LEU A 104 -24.55 -1.20 -18.77
C LEU A 104 -25.50 -2.26 -18.18
N HIS A 105 -25.04 -3.06 -17.20
CA HIS A 105 -25.89 -4.03 -16.52
C HIS A 105 -25.83 -3.83 -15.02
N THR A 106 -26.96 -3.33 -14.51
CA THR A 106 -27.41 -3.42 -13.11
C THR A 106 -27.42 -4.90 -12.70
N PRO A 107 -26.82 -5.31 -11.57
CA PRO A 107 -26.95 -6.68 -11.11
C PRO A 107 -28.27 -6.85 -10.35
N THR A 108 -29.11 -7.73 -10.88
CA THR A 108 -30.32 -8.23 -10.24
C THR A 108 -29.96 -9.03 -8.98
N SER A 109 -30.53 -8.56 -7.86
CA SER A 109 -30.74 -9.18 -6.55
C SER A 109 -30.25 -10.62 -6.34
N VAL A 110 -29.13 -10.74 -5.63
CA VAL A 110 -28.89 -11.84 -4.68
C VAL A 110 -28.92 -11.21 -3.29
N ARG A 111 -29.99 -11.45 -2.53
CA ARG A 111 -30.17 -10.96 -1.15
C ARG A 111 -28.96 -11.35 -0.28
N SER A 112 -28.01 -10.42 -0.10
CA SER A 112 -26.92 -10.57 0.86
C SER A 112 -26.33 -9.20 1.22
N THR A 113 -26.40 -8.78 2.49
CA THR A 113 -25.56 -7.72 3.13
C THR A 113 -25.44 -6.32 2.48
N ASP A 114 -26.12 -6.04 1.37
CA ASP A 114 -25.82 -4.91 0.48
C ASP A 114 -26.14 -3.54 1.09
N GLY A 115 -27.17 -3.47 1.94
CA GLY A 115 -27.59 -2.23 2.61
C GLY A 115 -26.51 -1.64 3.53
N ARG A 116 -25.75 -2.48 4.26
CA ARG A 116 -24.69 -2.00 5.17
C ARG A 116 -23.48 -1.47 4.40
N SER A 117 -23.11 -2.13 3.30
CA SER A 117 -22.01 -1.65 2.44
C SER A 117 -22.41 -0.37 1.69
N ALA A 118 -23.65 -0.28 1.23
CA ALA A 118 -24.20 0.93 0.63
C ALA A 118 -24.22 2.12 1.63
N ASP A 119 -24.57 1.87 2.89
CA ASP A 119 -24.54 2.90 3.94
C ASP A 119 -23.12 3.39 4.24
N GLU A 120 -22.13 2.49 4.38
CA GLU A 120 -20.73 2.90 4.62
C GLU A 120 -20.11 3.64 3.42
N ARG A 121 -20.45 3.24 2.18
CA ARG A 121 -20.08 4.02 0.99
C ARG A 121 -20.73 5.40 0.98
N SER A 122 -22.01 5.49 1.34
CA SER A 122 -22.72 6.77 1.45
C SER A 122 -22.12 7.66 2.53
N LYS A 123 -21.64 7.09 3.65
CA LYS A 123 -20.88 7.82 4.67
C LYS A 123 -19.58 8.38 4.12
N ALA A 124 -18.82 7.60 3.36
CA ALA A 124 -17.57 8.08 2.74
C ALA A 124 -17.83 9.22 1.76
N VAL A 125 -18.85 9.09 0.91
CA VAL A 125 -19.25 10.16 -0.02
C VAL A 125 -19.69 11.41 0.73
N ARG A 126 -20.50 11.29 1.79
CA ARG A 126 -20.92 12.44 2.60
C ARG A 126 -19.74 13.12 3.32
N ARG A 127 -18.84 12.33 3.91
CA ARG A 127 -17.62 12.81 4.56
C ARG A 127 -16.74 13.61 3.58
N ASP A 128 -16.63 13.12 2.36
CA ASP A 128 -15.84 13.75 1.30
C ASP A 128 -16.64 14.82 0.52
N GLU A 129 -17.80 15.25 1.04
CA GLU A 129 -18.69 16.27 0.44
C GLU A 129 -19.13 15.98 -1.00
N GLY A 130 -19.23 14.69 -1.35
CA GLY A 130 -19.55 14.23 -2.69
C GLY A 130 -18.42 14.45 -3.70
N ARG A 131 -17.21 14.79 -3.25
CA ARG A 131 -16.10 15.19 -4.10
C ARG A 131 -14.96 14.18 -4.13
N CYS A 132 -14.21 14.20 -5.22
CA CYS A 132 -12.95 13.47 -5.28
C CYS A 132 -11.98 14.09 -4.27
N LEU A 133 -11.43 13.24 -3.40
CA LEU A 133 -10.44 13.61 -2.41
C LEU A 133 -9.24 14.35 -3.02
N VAL A 134 -8.76 13.85 -4.17
CA VAL A 134 -7.57 14.35 -4.86
C VAL A 134 -7.91 15.54 -5.77
N THR A 135 -8.78 15.33 -6.76
CA THR A 135 -9.07 16.33 -7.81
C THR A 135 -10.14 17.35 -7.42
N LYS A 136 -10.82 17.19 -6.29
CA LYS A 136 -11.97 18.02 -5.89
C LYS A 136 -13.14 18.01 -6.89
N ALA A 137 -13.09 17.13 -7.90
CA ALA A 137 -14.14 16.90 -8.88
C ALA A 137 -15.48 16.67 -8.16
N GLY A 138 -16.55 17.25 -8.72
CA GLY A 138 -17.92 17.15 -8.21
C GLY A 138 -18.53 15.77 -8.44
N ALA A 139 -19.80 15.70 -8.84
CA ALA A 139 -20.56 14.46 -9.00
C ALA A 139 -19.86 13.35 -9.83
N TYR A 140 -20.41 12.13 -9.76
CA TYR A 140 -19.95 10.92 -10.48
C TYR A 140 -18.61 10.34 -10.02
N ASN A 141 -18.26 10.55 -8.75
CA ASN A 141 -17.12 9.90 -8.13
C ASN A 141 -17.38 8.43 -7.78
N GLN A 142 -16.29 7.70 -7.59
CA GLN A 142 -16.24 6.31 -7.19
C GLN A 142 -15.66 6.19 -5.78
N VAL A 143 -16.08 5.17 -5.04
CA VAL A 143 -15.53 4.90 -3.70
C VAL A 143 -14.51 3.78 -3.80
N ALA A 144 -13.26 4.08 -3.44
CA ALA A 144 -12.13 3.17 -3.46
C ALA A 144 -11.76 2.72 -2.05
N HIS A 145 -11.29 1.48 -1.90
CA HIS A 145 -10.75 0.99 -0.63
C HIS A 145 -9.29 1.39 -0.47
N ILE A 146 -8.88 1.75 0.75
CA ILE A 146 -7.47 1.98 1.11
C ILE A 146 -6.76 0.62 1.28
N TYR A 147 -7.24 -0.16 2.25
CA TYR A 147 -6.87 -1.56 2.44
C TYR A 147 -7.79 -2.45 1.58
N PRO A 148 -7.25 -3.37 0.77
CA PRO A 148 -8.03 -4.18 -0.16
C PRO A 148 -9.18 -4.95 0.49
N TYR A 149 -10.38 -4.83 -0.09
CA TYR A 149 -11.57 -5.54 0.40
C TYR A 149 -11.35 -7.05 0.51
N CYS A 150 -10.68 -7.65 -0.48
CA CYS A 150 -10.43 -9.09 -0.57
C CYS A 150 -9.53 -9.64 0.54
N LEU A 151 -8.77 -8.79 1.23
CA LEU A 151 -7.90 -9.17 2.36
C LEU A 151 -8.57 -8.95 3.72
N GLY A 152 -9.87 -8.62 3.74
CA GLY A 152 -10.67 -8.46 4.95
C GLY A 152 -11.17 -9.81 5.51
N ALA A 153 -12.32 -9.79 6.20
CA ALA A 153 -12.86 -10.96 6.90
C ALA A 153 -13.06 -12.22 6.03
N ARG A 154 -13.25 -12.06 4.71
CA ARG A 154 -13.41 -13.19 3.77
C ARG A 154 -12.08 -13.83 3.36
N PHE A 155 -10.95 -13.21 3.67
CA PHE A 155 -9.64 -13.81 3.52
C PHE A 155 -9.44 -14.80 4.65
N THR A 156 -9.34 -16.09 4.35
CA THR A 156 -9.29 -17.16 5.36
C THR A 156 -8.29 -18.25 4.96
N GLY A 157 -8.08 -19.21 5.88
CA GLY A 157 -7.23 -20.37 5.66
C GLY A 157 -5.74 -20.06 5.61
N VAL A 158 -4.97 -21.01 5.09
CA VAL A 158 -3.49 -21.02 5.12
C VAL A 158 -2.89 -19.76 4.49
N SER A 159 -3.49 -19.25 3.41
CA SER A 159 -3.00 -18.01 2.77
C SER A 159 -3.09 -16.80 3.69
N ARG A 160 -4.15 -16.68 4.50
CA ARG A 160 -4.27 -15.64 5.51
C ARG A 160 -3.22 -15.79 6.59
N ASP A 161 -3.03 -17.00 7.07
CA ASP A 161 -2.12 -17.26 8.18
C ASP A 161 -0.67 -17.02 7.75
N MET A 162 -0.31 -17.42 6.53
CA MET A 162 0.97 -17.08 5.90
C MET A 162 1.16 -15.57 5.72
N PHE A 163 0.12 -14.85 5.29
CA PHE A 163 0.18 -13.39 5.13
C PHE A 163 0.49 -12.69 6.46
N TRP A 164 -0.25 -12.99 7.53
CA TRP A 164 -0.02 -12.38 8.83
C TRP A 164 1.28 -12.85 9.50
N SER A 165 1.66 -14.12 9.31
CA SER A 165 2.94 -14.63 9.78
C SER A 165 4.11 -13.91 9.10
N SER A 166 4.01 -13.68 7.78
CA SER A 166 4.99 -12.91 7.01
C SER A 166 5.14 -11.48 7.54
N LEU A 167 4.04 -10.79 7.84
CA LEU A 167 4.08 -9.46 8.45
C LEU A 167 4.73 -9.48 9.84
N SER A 168 4.48 -10.52 10.65
CA SER A 168 5.02 -10.61 12.02
C SER A 168 6.55 -10.71 12.10
N LEU A 169 7.22 -11.02 10.98
CA LEU A 169 8.67 -10.97 10.85
C LEU A 169 9.21 -9.53 10.92
N PHE A 170 8.46 -8.56 10.38
CA PHE A 170 8.93 -7.19 10.19
C PHE A 170 8.25 -6.17 11.11
N TRP A 171 7.08 -6.50 11.67
CA TRP A 171 6.35 -5.59 12.57
C TRP A 171 6.10 -6.20 13.95
N THR A 172 5.99 -5.34 14.97
CA THR A 172 5.80 -5.77 16.36
C THR A 172 4.45 -6.46 16.53
N LYS A 173 4.33 -7.29 17.58
CA LYS A 173 3.06 -7.98 17.89
C LYS A 173 1.91 -6.98 18.09
N ASP A 174 2.19 -5.85 18.73
CA ASP A 174 1.19 -4.82 19.00
C ASP A 174 0.72 -4.13 17.72
N GLN A 175 1.63 -3.84 16.78
CA GLN A 175 1.25 -3.30 15.46
C GLN A 175 0.39 -4.31 14.68
N ILE A 176 0.81 -5.58 14.62
CA ILE A 176 0.04 -6.62 13.93
C ILE A 176 -1.34 -6.79 14.56
N LYS A 177 -1.42 -6.81 15.89
CA LYS A 177 -2.69 -6.90 16.62
C LYS A 177 -3.57 -5.70 16.30
N SER A 178 -3.04 -4.48 16.40
CA SER A 178 -3.78 -3.25 16.09
C SER A 178 -4.35 -3.27 14.68
N TRP A 179 -3.56 -3.69 13.68
CA TRP A 179 -4.04 -3.81 12.30
C TRP A 179 -5.13 -4.87 12.14
N LYS A 180 -4.94 -6.05 12.75
CA LYS A 180 -5.95 -7.12 12.74
C LYS A 180 -7.25 -6.66 13.37
N ASP A 181 -7.21 -5.96 14.51
CA ASP A 181 -8.39 -5.49 15.22
C ASP A 181 -9.22 -4.53 14.33
N VAL A 182 -8.55 -3.68 13.55
CA VAL A 182 -9.20 -2.77 12.58
C VAL A 182 -9.75 -3.52 11.37
N ILE A 183 -8.98 -4.43 10.77
CA ILE A 183 -9.30 -5.08 9.48
C ILE A 183 -10.28 -6.25 9.63
N LEU A 184 -10.19 -6.97 10.76
CA LEU A 184 -10.96 -8.18 11.05
C LEU A 184 -12.09 -7.94 12.08
N GLY A 185 -12.25 -6.70 12.55
CA GLY A 185 -13.36 -6.29 13.41
C GLY A 185 -14.73 -6.38 12.72
N GLU A 186 -15.79 -6.06 13.45
CA GLU A 186 -17.18 -6.31 13.04
C GLU A 186 -17.57 -5.71 11.67
N LYS A 187 -17.06 -4.52 11.35
CA LYS A 187 -17.29 -3.86 10.04
C LYS A 187 -16.28 -4.28 8.97
N GLY A 188 -15.19 -4.92 9.37
CA GLY A 188 -14.06 -5.33 8.54
C GLY A 188 -13.55 -4.19 7.64
N THR A 189 -13.15 -4.56 6.42
CA THR A 189 -12.61 -3.65 5.40
C THR A 189 -13.67 -2.77 4.73
N GLY A 190 -14.96 -3.03 4.94
CA GLY A 190 -16.06 -2.26 4.34
C GLY A 190 -16.45 -1.00 5.12
N ASN A 191 -15.72 -0.68 6.20
CA ASN A 191 -15.96 0.51 7.02
C ASN A 191 -15.57 1.80 6.27
N CYS A 192 -16.35 2.86 6.43
CA CYS A 192 -16.07 4.20 5.90
C CYS A 192 -14.63 4.69 6.12
N VAL A 193 -14.01 4.35 7.26
CA VAL A 193 -12.60 4.73 7.56
C VAL A 193 -11.59 4.13 6.58
N ASN A 194 -11.96 3.06 5.89
CA ASN A 194 -11.14 2.38 4.88
C ASN A 194 -11.52 2.78 3.44
N LEU A 195 -12.38 3.80 3.27
CA LEU A 195 -12.90 4.22 1.97
C LEU A 195 -12.50 5.66 1.67
N VAL A 196 -12.22 5.95 0.39
CA VAL A 196 -11.96 7.29 -0.13
C VAL A 196 -12.74 7.53 -1.41
N THR A 197 -13.29 8.73 -1.57
CA THR A 197 -14.00 9.14 -2.78
C THR A 197 -13.02 9.66 -3.82
N LEU A 198 -13.00 9.07 -5.01
CA LEU A 198 -12.08 9.39 -6.10
C LEU A 198 -12.83 9.60 -7.42
N SER A 199 -12.35 10.50 -8.27
CA SER A 199 -12.82 10.58 -9.66
C SER A 199 -12.46 9.30 -10.40
N ALA A 200 -13.12 9.00 -11.52
CA ALA A 200 -12.85 7.77 -12.28
C ALA A 200 -11.36 7.61 -12.64
N THR A 201 -10.72 8.68 -13.11
CA THR A 201 -9.29 8.68 -13.43
C THR A 201 -8.41 8.47 -12.20
N ALA A 202 -8.69 9.19 -11.09
CA ALA A 202 -7.92 9.04 -9.86
C ALA A 202 -8.08 7.63 -9.26
N HIS A 203 -9.26 7.01 -9.37
CA HIS A 203 -9.47 5.64 -8.91
C HIS A 203 -8.68 4.62 -9.73
N VAL A 204 -8.61 4.77 -11.06
CA VAL A 204 -7.75 3.92 -11.90
C VAL A 204 -6.29 4.07 -11.49
N TYR A 205 -5.83 5.29 -11.23
CA TYR A 205 -4.45 5.57 -10.84
C TYR A 205 -4.14 5.02 -9.44
N TRP A 206 -5.09 5.11 -8.50
CA TRP A 206 -5.02 4.51 -7.18
C TRP A 206 -4.83 2.99 -7.26
N GLY A 207 -5.70 2.30 -8.01
CA GLY A 207 -5.64 0.83 -8.17
C GLY A 207 -4.38 0.35 -8.86
N LYS A 208 -3.76 1.18 -9.70
CA LYS A 208 -2.48 0.87 -10.37
C LYS A 208 -1.25 1.23 -9.53
N ALA A 209 -1.42 1.80 -8.34
CA ALA A 209 -0.33 2.35 -7.53
C ALA A 209 0.52 3.34 -8.36
N LEU A 210 -0.15 4.31 -9.00
CA LEU A 210 0.50 5.42 -9.71
C LEU A 210 0.70 6.64 -8.82
N PHE A 211 -0.02 6.76 -7.71
CA PHE A 211 0.25 7.73 -6.66
C PHE A 211 0.02 7.10 -5.29
N ALA A 212 0.57 7.73 -4.24
CA ALA A 212 0.25 7.41 -2.86
C ALA A 212 -0.07 8.68 -2.07
N LEU A 213 -0.80 8.48 -0.97
CA LEU A 213 -1.09 9.51 0.02
C LEU A 213 -0.29 9.19 1.27
N LYS A 214 0.52 10.14 1.72
CA LYS A 214 1.39 9.97 2.86
C LYS A 214 0.88 10.81 4.02
N PRO A 215 0.51 10.22 5.17
CA PRO A 215 0.13 10.96 6.37
C PRO A 215 1.19 12.00 6.76
N ILE A 216 0.72 13.22 7.03
CA ILE A 216 1.54 14.34 7.53
C ILE A 216 1.17 14.62 8.98
N SER A 217 -0.09 14.98 9.23
CA SER A 217 -0.58 15.37 10.55
C SER A 217 -2.03 14.94 10.73
N LEU A 218 -2.37 14.45 11.92
CA LEU A 218 -3.75 14.16 12.32
C LEU A 218 -4.19 15.28 13.27
N SER A 219 -5.36 15.87 13.05
CA SER A 219 -5.89 16.88 13.96
C SER A 219 -6.11 16.31 15.35
N GLU A 220 -6.11 17.18 16.36
CA GLU A 220 -6.26 16.79 17.77
C GLU A 220 -7.57 16.03 18.03
N ASP A 221 -8.65 16.46 17.36
CA ASP A 221 -9.97 15.80 17.41
C ASP A 221 -10.05 14.52 16.56
N LYS A 222 -8.98 14.18 15.84
CA LYS A 222 -8.83 13.02 14.93
C LYS A 222 -9.85 12.99 13.80
N ARG A 223 -10.42 14.12 13.43
CA ARG A 223 -11.40 14.23 12.34
C ARG A 223 -10.80 14.61 11.01
N THR A 224 -9.61 15.19 11.00
CA THR A 224 -8.94 15.57 9.76
C THR A 224 -7.53 15.03 9.71
N LEU A 225 -7.13 14.53 8.54
CA LEU A 225 -5.80 14.01 8.29
C LEU A 225 -5.22 14.77 7.09
N GLU A 226 -4.16 15.53 7.32
CA GLU A 226 -3.35 16.07 6.24
C GLU A 226 -2.49 14.97 5.66
N VAL A 227 -2.51 14.85 4.34
CA VAL A 227 -1.66 13.93 3.60
C VAL A 227 -0.92 14.66 2.49
N GLY A 228 0.32 14.25 2.24
CA GLY A 228 1.04 14.65 1.05
C GLY A 228 0.69 13.72 -0.10
N PHE A 229 0.40 14.27 -1.27
CA PHE A 229 0.25 13.55 -2.52
C PHE A 229 1.62 13.27 -3.13
N TYR A 230 1.84 12.05 -3.64
CA TYR A 230 3.10 11.68 -4.30
C TYR A 230 2.88 10.78 -5.51
N TRP A 231 3.34 11.24 -6.68
CA TRP A 231 3.33 10.49 -7.93
C TRP A 231 4.39 9.38 -7.95
N LEU A 232 3.95 8.12 -8.09
CA LEU A 232 4.78 6.92 -7.97
C LEU A 232 5.43 6.51 -9.29
N ARG A 233 6.78 6.50 -9.30
CA ARG A 233 7.57 5.98 -10.42
C ARG A 233 7.26 4.51 -10.64
N GLN A 234 6.95 4.17 -11.88
CA GLN A 234 6.77 2.79 -12.29
C GLN A 234 8.13 2.19 -12.66
N PHE A 235 8.47 1.09 -12.02
CA PHE A 235 9.68 0.32 -12.32
C PHE A 235 9.30 -0.95 -13.06
N SER A 236 10.14 -1.36 -14.02
CA SER A 236 10.12 -2.73 -14.50
C SER A 236 10.33 -3.67 -13.33
N HIS A 237 9.60 -4.78 -13.30
CA HIS A 237 9.73 -5.75 -12.23
C HIS A 237 11.16 -6.32 -12.19
N ALA A 238 11.87 -6.07 -11.09
CA ALA A 238 13.13 -6.73 -10.79
C ALA A 238 12.86 -7.94 -9.89
N SER A 239 13.44 -9.10 -10.19
CA SER A 239 13.32 -10.27 -9.32
C SER A 239 14.14 -10.13 -8.04
N TRP A 240 15.19 -9.30 -8.09
CA TRP A 240 16.20 -9.18 -7.04
C TRP A 240 16.71 -7.75 -6.94
N VAL A 241 17.00 -7.30 -5.73
CA VAL A 241 17.54 -5.96 -5.43
C VAL A 241 18.67 -6.06 -4.39
N ASP A 242 19.60 -5.12 -4.45
CA ASP A 242 20.62 -4.96 -3.42
C ASP A 242 19.95 -4.53 -2.10
N PRO A 243 20.27 -5.14 -0.94
CA PRO A 243 19.67 -4.75 0.34
C PRO A 243 19.84 -3.27 0.69
N LEU A 244 20.96 -2.65 0.28
CA LEU A 244 21.24 -1.23 0.45
C LEU A 244 20.78 -0.37 -0.74
N PHE A 245 20.08 -0.95 -1.72
CA PHE A 245 19.49 -0.15 -2.78
C PHE A 245 18.59 0.92 -2.17
N ARG A 246 18.95 2.18 -2.38
CA ARG A 246 18.20 3.30 -1.82
C ARG A 246 17.15 3.77 -2.79
N ALA A 247 15.98 4.04 -2.25
CA ALA A 247 14.83 4.47 -3.01
C ALA A 247 14.84 5.98 -3.32
N GLU A 248 16.00 6.64 -3.28
CA GLU A 248 16.16 8.07 -3.58
C GLU A 248 15.68 8.41 -5.01
N HIS A 249 15.56 7.39 -5.87
CA HIS A 249 14.99 7.49 -7.23
C HIS A 249 13.48 7.23 -7.33
N PHE A 250 12.77 7.01 -6.21
CA PHE A 250 11.36 6.65 -6.22
C PHE A 250 10.44 7.87 -6.09
N PHE A 251 10.84 8.95 -5.38
CA PHE A 251 10.04 10.18 -5.22
C PHE A 251 10.87 11.43 -4.88
N PRO A 252 10.43 12.64 -5.29
CA PRO A 252 9.30 12.93 -6.18
C PRO A 252 9.77 13.41 -7.56
N ARG A 253 9.16 12.86 -8.62
CA ARG A 253 8.95 13.66 -9.83
C ARG A 253 7.76 14.58 -9.60
N SER A 254 7.75 15.74 -10.24
CA SER A 254 6.57 16.59 -10.33
C SER A 254 5.40 15.89 -11.04
N CYS A 255 5.68 14.89 -11.91
CA CYS A 255 4.68 14.11 -12.64
C CYS A 255 5.01 12.61 -12.72
N VAL A 256 3.98 11.79 -13.00
CA VAL A 256 4.20 10.44 -13.57
C VAL A 256 4.45 10.64 -15.06
N GLY A 257 5.48 9.98 -15.62
CA GLY A 257 5.71 10.02 -17.08
C GLY A 257 4.49 9.52 -17.89
N ASN A 258 4.58 9.60 -19.21
CA ASN A 258 3.48 9.29 -20.15
C ASN A 258 2.29 10.26 -20.04
N ASP A 259 2.56 11.53 -19.75
CA ASP A 259 1.56 12.62 -19.73
C ASP A 259 0.36 12.37 -18.80
N LEU A 260 0.54 11.55 -17.77
CA LEU A 260 -0.48 11.30 -16.76
C LEU A 260 -0.55 12.48 -15.81
N ARG A 261 -1.73 13.12 -15.76
CA ARG A 261 -1.97 14.31 -14.95
C ARG A 261 -3.30 14.22 -14.22
N LEU A 262 -3.36 14.89 -13.08
CA LEU A 262 -4.58 15.16 -12.35
C LEU A 262 -4.61 16.67 -12.09
N PHE A 263 -5.80 17.25 -12.14
CA PHE A 263 -5.99 18.68 -11.89
C PHE A 263 -7.00 18.84 -10.76
N ASP A 264 -6.76 19.83 -9.91
CA ASP A 264 -7.75 20.29 -8.95
C ASP A 264 -8.84 21.05 -9.71
N CYS A 265 -10.06 20.51 -9.74
CA CYS A 265 -11.21 21.08 -10.45
C CYS A 265 -11.73 22.39 -9.84
N LYS A 266 -11.30 22.78 -8.63
CA LYS A 266 -11.64 24.07 -8.01
C LYS A 266 -10.67 25.16 -8.42
N THR A 267 -9.38 24.85 -8.49
CA THR A 267 -8.33 25.85 -8.75
C THR A 267 -7.79 25.82 -10.18
N GLY A 268 -8.05 24.75 -10.93
CA GLY A 268 -7.48 24.49 -12.24
C GLY A 268 -6.00 24.09 -12.22
N ARG A 269 -5.39 23.98 -11.05
CA ARG A 269 -3.95 23.69 -10.91
C ARG A 269 -3.67 22.19 -11.09
N GLU A 270 -2.52 21.89 -11.67
CA GLU A 270 -2.02 20.51 -11.75
C GLU A 270 -1.61 20.02 -10.36
N ILE A 271 -2.00 18.78 -10.05
CA ILE A 271 -1.66 18.12 -8.78
C ILE A 271 -0.28 17.50 -8.91
N CYS A 272 0.63 17.98 -8.06
CA CYS A 272 2.03 17.64 -8.07
C CYS A 272 2.43 16.85 -6.82
N SER A 273 3.53 16.10 -6.91
CA SER A 273 4.10 15.49 -5.71
C SER A 273 4.52 16.56 -4.70
N GLY A 274 4.18 16.35 -3.43
CA GLY A 274 4.38 17.31 -2.36
C GLY A 274 3.14 18.14 -2.05
N ASP A 275 2.13 18.18 -2.92
CA ASP A 275 0.88 18.87 -2.64
C ASP A 275 0.17 18.28 -1.42
N THR A 276 -0.31 19.15 -0.54
CA THR A 276 -1.06 18.73 0.65
C THR A 276 -2.55 18.61 0.34
N ILE A 277 -3.13 17.49 0.73
CA ILE A 277 -4.56 17.19 0.65
C ILE A 277 -5.09 16.98 2.06
N VAL A 278 -6.25 17.55 2.37
CA VAL A 278 -6.96 17.30 3.63
C VAL A 278 -8.02 16.21 3.43
N LEU A 279 -7.91 15.14 4.21
CA LEU A 279 -8.97 14.15 4.43
C LEU A 279 -9.81 14.61 5.62
N LYS A 280 -11.12 14.47 5.50
CA LYS A 280 -12.11 14.74 6.56
C LYS A 280 -12.67 13.45 7.11
#